data_AF-A0A0V9RCJ0-F1
#
_entry.id   AF-A0A0V9RCJ0-F1
#
_cell.length_a   1.000
_cell.length_b   1.000
_cell.length_c   1.000
_cell.angle_alpha   90.00
_cell.angle_beta   90.00
_cell.angle_gamma   90.00
#
_symmetry.space_group_name_H-M   'P 1'
#
loop_
_entity.id
_entity.type
_entity.pdbx_description
1 polymer ?
#
loop_
_entity_poly.entity_id
_entity_poly.type
_entity_poly.pdbx_seq_one_letter_code
_entity_poly.pdbx_strand_id
1 'polypeptide(L)'
;MAEHDITPEVTISKTQRRLKVGYVGISHTNRKTKVPTGYSRSPSLHLKGNWLAEAGFDTGRGVTVKISEGCLTIIADSDEMQELREELYQVKQAVKGMRDGMFSALNES
;
A
#
# COMPACT_ATOMS: atom_id res chain seq x y z
N MET A 1 1.55 7.09 47.48
CA MET A 1 1.07 6.02 46.60
C MET A 1 0.50 6.70 45.37
N ALA A 2 1.21 6.63 44.25
CA ALA A 2 0.72 7.14 42.97
C ALA A 2 0.66 5.93 42.04
N GLU A 3 -0.55 5.49 41.71
CA GLU A 3 -0.79 4.50 40.69
C GLU A 3 -0.46 5.15 39.34
N HIS A 4 0.54 4.60 38.66
CA HIS A 4 0.79 4.93 37.27
C HIS A 4 -0.19 4.10 36.43
N ASP A 5 -1.13 4.77 35.77
CA ASP A 5 -1.95 4.18 34.70
C ASP A 5 -1.00 3.75 33.57
N ILE A 6 -0.72 2.45 33.52
CA ILE A 6 -0.01 1.82 32.40
C ILE A 6 -1.04 1.70 31.27
N THR A 7 -0.89 2.53 30.25
CA THR A 7 -1.63 2.41 28.99
C THR A 7 -1.56 0.94 28.53
N PRO A 8 -2.68 0.29 28.19
CA PRO A 8 -2.66 -1.14 27.91
C PRO A 8 -1.76 -1.41 26.70
N GLU A 9 -0.69 -2.16 26.94
CA GLU A 9 0.12 -2.75 25.90
C GLU A 9 -0.81 -3.57 24.99
N VAL A 10 -0.91 -3.17 23.72
CA VAL A 10 -1.78 -3.81 22.74
C VAL A 10 -1.33 -5.27 22.61
N THR A 11 -2.04 -6.15 23.30
CA THR A 11 -1.68 -7.56 23.38
C THR A 11 -2.12 -8.21 22.08
N ILE A 12 -1.20 -8.35 21.12
CA ILE A 12 -1.46 -9.00 19.83
C ILE A 12 -1.95 -10.43 20.09
N SER A 13 -3.23 -10.69 19.78
CA SER A 13 -3.90 -11.94 20.17
C SER A 13 -3.24 -13.20 19.58
N LYS A 14 -2.53 -13.08 18.45
CA LYS A 14 -1.76 -14.15 17.80
C LYS A 14 -0.57 -13.59 17.04
N THR A 15 0.64 -13.95 17.46
CA THR A 15 1.91 -13.51 16.85
C THR A 15 2.28 -14.27 15.57
N GLN A 16 1.67 -15.43 15.31
CA GLN A 16 1.97 -16.26 14.14
C GLN A 16 0.71 -16.79 13.46
N ARG A 17 0.68 -16.76 12.12
CA ARG A 17 -0.38 -17.35 11.29
C ARG A 17 0.22 -18.16 10.15
N ARG A 18 -0.32 -19.36 9.89
CA ARG A 18 0.09 -20.21 8.76
C ARG A 18 -0.84 -19.96 7.58
N LEU A 19 -0.27 -19.56 6.46
CA LEU A 19 -0.99 -19.28 5.22
C LEU A 19 -0.37 -20.08 4.07
N LYS A 20 -1.15 -20.30 3.01
CA LYS A 20 -0.66 -20.87 1.75
C LYS A 20 -0.65 -19.78 0.69
N VAL A 21 0.36 -19.81 -0.17
CA VAL A 21 0.40 -18.95 -1.36
C VAL A 21 -0.71 -19.39 -2.30
N GLY A 22 -1.60 -18.46 -2.62
CA GLY A 22 -2.65 -18.61 -3.61
C GLY A 22 -2.21 -18.11 -4.98
N TYR A 23 -3.19 -17.85 -5.85
CA TYR A 23 -2.95 -17.21 -7.13
C TYR A 23 -4.05 -16.20 -7.45
N VAL A 24 -3.70 -15.18 -8.23
CA VAL A 24 -4.64 -14.25 -8.85
C VAL A 24 -4.67 -14.50 -10.36
N GLY A 25 -5.88 -14.53 -10.94
CA GLY A 25 -6.08 -14.63 -12.38
C GLY A 25 -5.99 -13.25 -13.03
N ILE A 26 -5.21 -13.12 -14.09
CA ILE A 26 -5.06 -11.90 -14.86
C ILE A 26 -5.62 -12.16 -16.26
N SER A 27 -6.69 -11.44 -16.60
CA SER A 27 -7.30 -11.48 -17.93
C SER A 27 -6.59 -10.48 -18.85
N HIS A 28 -6.14 -10.96 -19.99
CA HIS A 28 -5.56 -10.13 -21.04
C HIS A 28 -6.66 -9.77 -22.02
N THR A 29 -6.91 -8.47 -22.20
CA THR A 29 -7.94 -7.99 -23.11
C THR A 29 -7.31 -7.22 -24.27
N ASN A 30 -7.82 -7.46 -25.47
CA ASN A 30 -7.44 -6.65 -26.61
C ASN A 30 -7.90 -5.20 -26.39
N ARG A 31 -6.98 -4.24 -26.45
CA ARG A 31 -7.30 -2.82 -26.18
C ARG A 31 -8.37 -2.26 -27.10
N LYS A 32 -8.40 -2.68 -28.37
CA LYS A 32 -9.32 -2.18 -29.42
C LYS A 32 -10.69 -2.85 -29.33
N THR A 33 -10.73 -4.18 -29.19
CA THR A 33 -12.00 -4.93 -29.24
C THR A 33 -12.58 -5.24 -27.86
N LYS A 34 -11.82 -5.03 -26.78
CA LYS A 34 -12.16 -5.40 -25.39
C LYS A 34 -12.45 -6.88 -25.16
N VAL A 35 -12.17 -7.73 -26.15
CA VAL A 35 -12.32 -9.19 -26.04
C VAL A 35 -11.15 -9.78 -25.26
N PRO A 36 -11.38 -10.69 -24.30
CA PRO A 36 -10.32 -11.44 -23.65
C PRO A 36 -9.56 -12.32 -24.64
N THR A 37 -8.23 -12.18 -24.71
CA THR A 37 -7.35 -12.95 -25.58
C THR A 37 -6.62 -14.07 -24.85
N GLY A 38 -6.67 -14.08 -23.52
CA GLY A 38 -6.06 -15.14 -22.71
C GLY A 38 -6.10 -14.82 -21.22
N TYR A 39 -5.69 -15.83 -20.42
CA TYR A 39 -5.61 -15.74 -18.98
C TYR A 39 -4.24 -16.19 -18.50
N SER A 40 -3.69 -15.48 -17.53
CA SER A 40 -2.46 -15.87 -16.83
C SER A 40 -2.71 -15.91 -15.33
N ARG A 41 -1.79 -16.54 -14.58
CA ARG A 41 -1.86 -16.67 -13.13
C ARG A 41 -0.59 -16.13 -12.52
N SER A 42 -0.73 -15.33 -11.45
CA SER A 42 0.39 -14.85 -10.64
C SER A 42 0.23 -15.32 -9.20
N PRO A 43 1.32 -15.65 -8.49
CA PRO A 43 1.23 -16.02 -7.08
C PRO A 43 0.70 -14.85 -6.24
N SER A 44 -0.12 -15.14 -5.23
CA SER A 44 -0.68 -14.13 -4.34
C SER A 44 -0.64 -14.58 -2.87
N LEU A 45 -0.31 -13.65 -1.98
CA LEU A 45 -0.41 -13.84 -0.54
C LEU A 45 -1.57 -12.98 -0.02
N HIS A 46 -2.51 -13.60 0.70
CA HIS A 46 -3.69 -12.92 1.22
C HIS A 46 -3.57 -12.77 2.74
N LEU A 47 -3.26 -11.55 3.19
CA LEU A 47 -3.29 -11.16 4.61
C LEU A 47 -4.59 -10.40 4.86
N LYS A 48 -5.45 -10.91 5.77
CA LYS A 48 -6.75 -10.29 6.10
C LYS A 48 -7.10 -10.48 7.56
N GLY A 49 -7.79 -9.50 8.13
CA GLY A 49 -8.38 -9.53 9.47
C GLY A 49 -7.92 -8.39 10.38
N ASN A 50 -8.66 -8.17 11.47
CA ASN A 50 -8.44 -7.05 12.41
C ASN A 50 -7.05 -7.06 13.06
N TRP A 51 -6.42 -8.24 13.14
CA TRP A 51 -5.05 -8.40 13.64
C TRP A 51 -3.99 -7.62 12.85
N LEU A 52 -4.30 -7.19 11.62
CA LEU A 52 -3.42 -6.29 10.87
C LEU A 52 -3.36 -4.91 11.50
N ALA A 53 -4.51 -4.34 11.87
CA ALA A 53 -4.59 -3.06 12.57
C ALA A 53 -3.90 -3.14 13.95
N GLU A 54 -4.13 -4.24 14.69
CA GLU A 54 -3.42 -4.49 15.97
C GLU A 54 -1.89 -4.53 15.80
N ALA A 55 -1.38 -4.88 14.61
CA ALA A 55 0.03 -4.91 14.27
C ALA A 55 0.54 -3.62 13.59
N GLY A 56 -0.27 -2.54 13.57
CA GLY A 56 0.08 -1.24 12.98
C GLY A 56 -0.11 -1.15 11.46
N PHE A 57 -0.82 -2.10 10.85
CA PHE A 57 -1.18 -2.09 9.42
C PHE A 57 -2.61 -1.57 9.23
N ASP A 58 -2.85 -0.33 9.66
CA ASP A 58 -4.14 0.34 9.53
C ASP A 58 -4.52 0.62 8.06
N THR A 59 -5.80 0.90 7.83
CA THR A 59 -6.30 1.22 6.49
C THR A 59 -5.66 2.51 5.98
N GLY A 60 -5.05 2.45 4.80
CA GLY A 60 -4.38 3.61 4.19
C GLY A 60 -2.92 3.79 4.61
N ARG A 61 -2.42 3.01 5.59
CA ARG A 61 -1.01 3.05 6.01
C ARG A 61 -0.10 2.57 4.89
N GLY A 62 0.93 3.36 4.58
CA GLY A 62 2.00 2.94 3.69
C GLY A 62 2.73 1.71 4.23
N VAL A 63 3.15 0.80 3.35
CA VAL A 63 3.93 -0.38 3.74
C VAL A 63 5.14 -0.55 2.85
N THR A 64 6.23 -1.00 3.44
CA THR A 64 7.46 -1.35 2.75
C THR A 64 7.65 -2.87 2.80
N VAL A 65 7.86 -3.48 1.64
CA VAL A 65 8.15 -4.91 1.52
C VAL A 65 9.62 -5.09 1.14
N LYS A 66 10.41 -5.68 2.04
CA LYS A 66 11.78 -6.09 1.77
C LYS A 66 11.78 -7.54 1.30
N ILE A 67 12.52 -7.80 0.22
CA ILE A 67 12.58 -9.11 -0.43
C ILE A 67 13.97 -9.68 -0.27
N SER A 68 14.03 -10.92 0.19
CA SER A 68 15.26 -11.73 0.26
C SER A 68 14.93 -13.16 -0.16
N GLU A 69 15.95 -13.98 -0.42
CA GLU A 69 15.73 -15.37 -0.82
C GLU A 69 14.92 -16.11 0.26
N GLY A 70 13.75 -16.63 -0.13
CA GLY A 70 12.87 -17.37 0.77
C GLY A 70 12.12 -16.54 1.83
N CYS A 71 12.28 -15.21 1.87
CA CYS A 71 11.69 -14.38 2.92
C CYS A 71 11.17 -13.02 2.42
N LEU A 72 9.98 -12.66 2.89
CA LEU A 72 9.35 -11.35 2.71
C LEU A 72 9.16 -10.69 4.08
N THR A 73 9.77 -9.52 4.27
CA THR A 73 9.57 -8.72 5.47
C THR A 73 8.68 -7.53 5.13
N ILE A 74 7.50 -7.47 5.74
CA ILE A 74 6.52 -6.39 5.54
C ILE A 74 6.59 -5.48 6.76
N ILE A 75 6.83 -4.19 6.54
CA ILE A 75 7.00 -3.18 7.58
C ILE A 75 6.00 -2.07 7.30
N ALA A 76 5.16 -1.73 8.29
CA ALA A 76 4.34 -0.53 8.20
C ALA A 76 5.26 0.70 8.25
N ASP A 77 5.02 1.66 7.37
CA ASP A 77 5.77 2.92 7.36
C ASP A 77 5.59 3.62 8.73
N SER A 78 6.52 4.47 9.16
CA SER A 78 6.33 5.29 10.38
C SER A 78 5.42 6.50 10.10
N ASP A 79 5.03 7.23 11.14
CA ASP A 79 4.16 8.41 10.98
C ASP A 79 4.87 9.50 10.16
N GLU A 80 6.17 9.69 10.40
CA GLU A 80 6.99 10.66 9.65
C GLU A 80 7.13 10.27 8.17
N MET A 81 7.24 8.96 7.88
CA MET A 81 7.26 8.49 6.49
C MET A 81 5.92 8.70 5.80
N GLN A 82 4.81 8.58 6.53
CA GLN A 82 3.47 8.82 6.00
C GLN A 82 3.26 10.30 5.67
N GLU A 83 3.60 11.19 6.60
CA GLU A 83 3.54 12.65 6.40
C GLU A 83 4.39 13.08 5.19
N LEU A 84 5.64 12.61 5.11
CA LEU A 84 6.52 12.93 4.00
C LEU A 84 5.95 12.47 2.64
N ARG A 85 5.28 11.30 2.59
CA ARG A 85 4.62 10.82 1.37
C ARG A 85 3.45 11.71 0.97
N GLU A 86 2.69 12.18 1.94
CA GLU A 86 1.56 13.08 1.72
C GLU A 86 2.04 14.45 1.22
N GLU A 87 3.08 15.01 1.83
CA GLU A 87 3.73 16.24 1.35
C GLU A 87 4.25 16.09 -0.09
N LEU A 88 4.97 15.01 -0.37
CA LEU A 88 5.47 14.72 -1.72
C LEU A 88 4.32 14.57 -2.73
N TYR A 89 3.19 14.02 -2.31
CA TYR A 89 2.01 13.94 -3.16
C TYR A 89 1.46 15.33 -3.49
N GLN A 90 1.31 16.22 -2.49
CA GLN A 90 0.85 17.59 -2.71
C GLN A 90 1.78 18.37 -3.64
N VAL A 91 3.09 18.29 -3.40
CA VAL A 91 4.10 18.95 -4.25
C VAL A 91 4.02 18.43 -5.69
N LYS A 92 3.87 17.11 -5.89
CA LYS A 92 3.71 16.54 -7.23
C LYS A 92 2.45 17.05 -7.94
N GLN A 93 1.33 17.20 -7.22
CA GLN A 93 0.10 17.76 -7.81
C GLN A 93 0.28 19.23 -8.19
N ALA A 94 0.91 20.03 -7.33
CA ALA A 94 1.19 21.44 -7.62
C ALA A 94 2.09 21.59 -8.87
N VAL A 95 3.19 20.84 -8.95
CA VAL A 95 4.09 20.86 -10.11
C VAL A 95 3.39 20.41 -11.38
N LYS A 96 2.53 19.39 -11.29
CA LYS A 96 1.68 18.97 -12.41
C LYS A 96 0.75 20.09 -12.87
N GLY A 97 0.03 20.73 -11.94
CA GLY A 97 -0.88 21.83 -12.25
C GLY A 97 -0.17 23.03 -12.90
N MET A 98 1.02 23.39 -12.41
CA MET A 98 1.84 24.45 -13.02
C MET A 98 2.25 24.11 -14.45
N ARG A 99 2.72 22.88 -14.69
CA ARG A 99 3.09 22.42 -16.02
C ARG A 99 1.90 22.49 -16.96
N ASP A 100 0.76 21.93 -16.54
CA ASP A 100 -0.44 21.86 -17.38
C ASP A 100 -0.95 23.28 -17.70
N GLY A 101 -0.93 24.22 -16.73
CA GLY A 101 -1.27 25.62 -16.95
C GLY A 101 -0.32 26.36 -17.91
N MET A 102 0.98 26.07 -17.85
CA MET A 102 1.96 26.64 -18.80
C MET A 102 1.76 26.11 -20.23
N PHE A 103 1.42 24.83 -20.40
CA PHE A 103 1.05 24.28 -21.71
C PHE A 103 -0.22 24.92 -22.26
N SER A 104 -1.24 25.17 -21.42
CA SER A 104 -2.45 25.87 -21.83
C SER A 104 -2.15 27.30 -22.31
N ALA A 105 -1.37 28.06 -21.55
CA ALA A 105 -1.02 29.44 -21.90
C ALA A 105 -0.24 29.57 -23.23
N LEU A 106 0.60 28.57 -23.56
CA LEU A 106 1.38 28.54 -24.80
C LEU A 106 0.59 28.06 -26.02
N ASN A 107 -0.54 27.38 -25.83
CA ASN A 107 -1.35 26.83 -26.92
C ASN A 107 -2.56 27.71 -27.27
N GLU A 108 -2.76 28.81 -26.52
CA GLU A 108 -3.76 29.86 -26.75
C GLU A 108 -3.18 31.14 -27.40
N SER A 109 -1.86 31.16 -27.72
CA SER A 109 -1.17 32.20 -28.52
C SER A 109 -0.88 31.71 -29.93
#